data_AF-A0A1F7QPM2-F1
#
_entry.id   AF-A0A1F7QPM2-F1
#
_cell.length_a   1.000
_cell.length_b   1.000
_cell.length_c   1.000
_cell.angle_alpha   90.00
_cell.angle_beta   90.00
_cell.angle_gamma   90.00
#
_symmetry.space_group_name_H-M   'P 1'
#
loop_
_entity.id
_entity.type
_entity.pdbx_description
1 polymer ?
#
loop_
_entity_poly.entity_id
_entity_poly.type
_entity_poly.pdbx_seq_one_letter_code
_entity_poly.pdbx_strand_id
1 'polypeptide(L)' 'MAGTVKGGEAAASTNKKKYGSNFYAIIGAKGGKKGKTGGFFANRELARKAGQKGGKISRRTKKAVVA' A
#
# COMPACT_ATOMS: atom_id res chain seq x y z
N MET A 1 -7.75 18.17 -3.91
CA MET A 1 -6.92 18.47 -2.74
C MET A 1 -5.90 17.36 -2.54
N ALA A 2 -4.61 17.69 -2.42
CA ALA A 2 -3.58 16.70 -2.09
C ALA A 2 -3.87 16.04 -0.73
N GLY A 3 -3.50 14.76 -0.57
CA GLY A 3 -3.70 14.02 0.68
C GLY A 3 -5.14 13.57 0.98
N THR A 4 -6.10 13.84 0.09
CA THR A 4 -7.50 13.36 0.23
C THR A 4 -7.79 12.19 -0.69
N VAL A 5 -8.79 11.37 -0.34
CA VAL A 5 -9.24 10.23 -1.16
C VAL A 5 -9.61 10.67 -2.58
N LYS A 6 -10.46 11.70 -2.70
CA LYS A 6 -10.85 12.29 -3.99
C LYS A 6 -9.64 12.77 -4.81
N GLY A 7 -8.63 13.34 -4.15
CA GLY A 7 -7.38 13.75 -4.81
C GLY A 7 -6.58 12.56 -5.35
N GLY A 8 -6.52 11.46 -4.59
CA GLY A 8 -5.88 10.22 -5.02
C GLY A 8 -6.57 9.57 -6.22
N GLU A 9 -7.90 9.56 -6.23
CA GLU A 9 -8.71 9.04 -7.35
C GLU A 9 -8.49 9.83 -8.64
N ALA A 10 -8.49 11.17 -8.55
CA ALA A 10 -8.20 12.04 -9.68
C ALA A 10 -6.79 11.80 -10.23
N ALA A 11 -5.79 11.68 -9.36
CA ALA A 11 -4.42 11.38 -9.76
C ALA A 11 -4.30 10.00 -10.43
N ALA A 12 -4.98 8.98 -9.91
CA ALA A 12 -5.01 7.65 -10.49
C ALA A 12 -5.66 7.65 -11.88
N SER A 13 -6.74 8.41 -12.08
CA SER A 13 -7.39 8.59 -13.39
C SER A 13 -6.44 9.22 -14.40
N THR A 14 -5.78 10.33 -14.03
CA THR A 14 -4.80 11.00 -14.89
C THR A 14 -3.63 10.09 -15.25
N ASN A 15 -3.09 9.34 -14.28
CA ASN A 15 -1.98 8.42 -14.53
C ASN A 15 -2.37 7.27 -15.46
N LYS A 16 -3.56 6.68 -15.28
CA LYS A 16 -4.09 5.64 -16.17
C LYS A 16 -4.34 6.15 -17.59
N LYS A 17 -4.82 7.39 -17.74
CA LYS A 17 -5.00 8.03 -19.06
C LYS A 17 -3.67 8.30 -19.75
N LYS A 18 -2.69 8.83 -19.01
CA LYS A 18 -1.38 9.24 -19.56
C LYS A 18 -0.46 8.06 -19.88
N TYR A 19 -0.49 7.01 -19.07
CA TYR A 19 0.47 5.90 -19.13
C TYR A 19 -0.17 4.53 -19.37
N GLY A 20 -1.48 4.48 -19.58
CA GLY A 20 -2.25 3.26 -19.83
C GLY A 20 -2.78 2.60 -18.55
N SER A 21 -3.77 1.72 -18.73
CA SER A 21 -4.41 0.95 -17.65
C SER A 21 -3.41 0.09 -16.86
N ASN A 22 -2.37 -0.40 -17.53
CA ASN A 22 -1.34 -1.28 -16.95
C ASN A 22 -0.24 -0.53 -16.17
N PHE A 23 -0.28 0.80 -16.08
CA PHE A 23 0.75 1.62 -15.45
C PHE A 23 1.17 1.11 -14.06
N TYR A 24 0.20 0.96 -13.15
CA TYR A 24 0.47 0.52 -11.77
C TYR A 24 0.96 -0.93 -11.69
N ALA A 25 0.47 -1.81 -12.57
CA ALA A 25 0.90 -3.21 -12.63
C ALA A 25 2.38 -3.31 -13.05
N ILE A 26 2.78 -2.54 -14.07
CA ILE A 26 4.16 -2.52 -14.57
C ILE A 26 5.11 -1.98 -13.51
N ILE A 27 4.75 -0.90 -12.82
CA ILE A 27 5.61 -0.31 -11.77
C ILE A 27 5.75 -1.28 -10.60
N GLY A 28 4.64 -1.89 -10.16
CA GLY A 28 4.66 -2.91 -9.11
C GLY A 28 5.56 -4.09 -9.46
N ALA A 29 5.44 -4.62 -10.68
CA ALA A 29 6.29 -5.72 -11.15
C ALA A 29 7.78 -5.35 -11.22
N LYS A 30 8.10 -4.15 -11.74
CA LYS A 30 9.48 -3.63 -11.77
C LYS A 30 10.06 -3.47 -10.36
N GLY A 31 9.26 -2.93 -9.43
CA GLY A 31 9.65 -2.78 -8.02
C GLY A 31 9.87 -4.14 -7.35
N GLY A 32 8.97 -5.10 -7.57
CA GLY A 32 9.09 -6.46 -7.06
C GLY A 32 10.35 -7.17 -7.58
N LYS A 33 10.63 -7.10 -8.89
CA LYS A 33 11.85 -7.69 -9.48
C LYS A 33 13.14 -7.05 -8.95
N LYS A 34 13.15 -5.75 -8.69
CA LYS A 34 14.32 -5.05 -8.11
C LYS A 34 14.48 -5.31 -6.61
N GLY A 35 13.42 -5.66 -5.90
CA GLY A 35 13.44 -5.96 -4.48
C GLY A 35 14.13 -7.30 -4.22
N LYS A 36 15.37 -7.26 -3.71
CA LYS A 36 16.16 -8.48 -3.43
C LYS A 36 15.79 -9.16 -2.11
N THR A 37 15.15 -8.44 -1.20
CA THR A 37 14.84 -8.93 0.16
C THR A 37 13.53 -9.72 0.24
N GLY A 38 12.78 -9.83 -0.86
CA GLY A 38 11.49 -10.54 -0.93
C GLY A 38 10.37 -9.97 -0.04
N GLY A 39 10.60 -8.79 0.55
CA GLY A 39 9.61 -8.04 1.33
C GLY A 39 9.06 -8.84 2.52
N PHE A 40 7.79 -8.59 2.85
CA PHE A 40 7.08 -9.29 3.93
C PHE A 40 6.68 -10.74 3.59
N PHE A 41 6.84 -11.16 2.33
CA PHE A 41 6.57 -12.54 1.93
C PHE A 41 7.77 -13.46 2.21
N ALA A 42 9.00 -12.98 1.99
CA ALA A 42 10.22 -13.77 2.25
C ALA A 42 10.51 -14.02 3.73
N ASN A 43 10.02 -13.16 4.63
CA ASN A 43 10.15 -13.39 6.07
C ASN A 43 8.82 -13.09 6.79
N ARG A 44 8.05 -14.16 7.03
CA ARG A 44 6.73 -14.09 7.65
C ARG A 44 6.79 -13.60 9.10
N GLU A 45 7.88 -13.87 9.83
CA GLU A 45 8.07 -13.36 11.18
C GLU A 45 8.29 -11.85 11.20
N LEU A 46 9.08 -11.33 10.26
CA LEU A 46 9.31 -9.89 10.12
C LEU A 46 7.99 -9.17 9.82
N ALA A 47 7.16 -9.74 8.95
CA ALA A 47 5.82 -9.24 8.67
C ALA A 47 4.94 -9.19 9.92
N ARG A 48 4.95 -10.26 10.72
CA ARG A 48 4.21 -10.32 11.98
C ARG A 48 4.69 -9.26 12.97
N LYS A 49 6.01 -9.12 13.16
CA LYS A 49 6.62 -8.14 14.08
C LYS A 49 6.30 -6.71 13.65
N ALA A 50 6.44 -6.39 12.37
CA ALA A 50 6.12 -5.07 11.83
C ALA A 50 4.63 -4.72 11.96
N GLY A 51 3.74 -5.67 11.65
CA GLY A 51 2.29 -5.52 11.81
C GLY A 51 1.88 -5.27 13.26
N GLN A 52 2.41 -6.05 14.21
CA GLN A 52 2.17 -5.83 15.65
C GLN A 52 2.67 -4.45 16.11
N LYS A 53 3.88 -4.06 15.71
CA LYS A 53 4.44 -2.75 16.08
C LYS A 53 3.58 -1.61 15.53
N GLY A 54 3.17 -1.68 14.26
CA GLY A 54 2.30 -0.68 13.64
C GLY A 54 0.93 -0.59 14.32
N GLY A 55 0.33 -1.72 14.68
CA GLY A 55 -0.91 -1.77 15.45
C GLY A 55 -0.76 -1.13 16.84
N LYS A 56 0.33 -1.43 17.55
CA LYS A 56 0.60 -0.91 18.90
C LYS A 56 0.85 0.61 18.90
N ILE A 57 1.55 1.13 17.88
CA ILE A 57 1.85 2.57 17.75
C ILE A 57 0.66 3.36 17.19
N SER A 58 -0.29 2.70 16.54
CA SER A 58 -1.44 3.35 15.93
C SER A 58 -2.24 4.17 16.95
N ARG A 59 -2.42 5.46 16.64
CA ARG A 59 -3.31 6.36 17.38
C ARG A 59 -4.76 6.30 16.89
N ARG A 60 -5.04 5.51 15.84
CA ARG A 60 -6.40 5.30 15.33
C ARG A 60 -7.14 4.35 16.25
N THR A 61 -8.31 4.77 16.74
CA THR A 61 -9.20 3.93 17.55
C THR A 61 -9.70 2.75 16.72
N LYS A 62 -9.72 1.57 17.35
CA LYS A 62 -10.32 0.38 16.75
C LYS A 62 -11.82 0.65 16.60
N LYS A 63 -12.35 0.55 15.37
CA LYS A 63 -13.79 0.72 15.14
C LYS A 63 -14.50 -0.41 15.90
N ALA A 64 -15.29 -0.08 16.92
CA ALA A 64 -16.09 -1.07 17.62
C ALA A 64 -17.04 -1.71 16.62
N VAL A 65 -16.99 -3.03 16.50
CA VAL A 65 -18.04 -3.79 15.81
C VAL A 65 -19.19 -3.82 16.81
N VAL A 66 -20.25 -3.07 16.52
CA VAL A 66 -21.51 -3.21 17.24
C VAL A 66 -22.02 -4.62 16.90
N ALA A 67 -22.18 -5.45 17.93
CA ALA A 67 -22.73 -6.79 17.83
C ALA A 67 -24.24 -6.74 17.62
#